data_AF-A0A7L0JRF6-F1
#
_entry.id   AF-A0A7L0JRF6-F1
#
_cell.length_a   1.000
_cell.length_b   1.000
_cell.length_c   1.000
_cell.angle_alpha   90.00
_cell.angle_beta   90.00
_cell.angle_gamma   90.00
#
_symmetry.space_group_name_H-M   'P 1'
#
loop_
_entity.id
_entity.type
_entity.pdbx_description
1 polymer ?
#
loop_
_entity_poly.entity_id
_entity_poly.type
_entity_poly.pdbx_seq_one_letter_code
_entity_poly.pdbx_strand_id
1 'polypeptide(L)'
;GIGIREVLLTNGCPGSEAKCIVGVEECRGPVDCGWGRPISENPASAMMTCIYIPPENRFKYVWKILVPNKPARILPSDSAVMEVRRDTHPITYQCETQGNGSIIASVKYTVYATTELETKQSKRTETGQSRKKRADAILVFCLVTGMILTVGVIFAIIFIILHWAVVKAVLESKSGQDDKDGKLANKSSLSSME
;
A
#
# COMPACT_ATOMS: atom_id res chain seq x y z
N GLY A 1 -21.50 -13.62 -18.70
CA GLY A 1 -20.63 -14.03 -19.79
C GLY A 1 -20.29 -15.46 -19.60
N ILE A 2 -19.13 -15.83 -20.11
CA ILE A 2 -18.52 -17.14 -19.89
C ILE A 2 -17.30 -16.97 -19.00
N GLY A 3 -17.05 -17.93 -18.13
CA GLY A 3 -15.83 -17.99 -17.33
C GLY A 3 -15.45 -19.43 -17.00
N ILE A 4 -14.32 -19.56 -16.33
CA ILE A 4 -13.81 -20.83 -15.84
C ILE A 4 -13.90 -20.82 -14.31
N ARG A 5 -14.34 -21.91 -13.71
CA ARG A 5 -14.33 -22.08 -12.25
C ARG A 5 -13.63 -23.38 -11.88
N GLU A 6 -12.82 -23.30 -10.83
CA GLU A 6 -12.23 -24.47 -10.20
C GLU A 6 -13.26 -25.17 -9.32
N VAL A 7 -13.37 -26.48 -9.48
CA VAL A 7 -14.20 -27.33 -8.63
C VAL A 7 -13.35 -27.75 -7.43
N LEU A 8 -13.76 -27.32 -6.25
CA LEU A 8 -13.06 -27.59 -5.00
C LEU A 8 -13.71 -28.74 -4.25
N LEU A 9 -12.88 -29.68 -3.81
CA LEU A 9 -13.27 -30.71 -2.87
C LEU A 9 -12.84 -30.29 -1.47
N THR A 10 -13.75 -30.37 -0.50
CA THR A 10 -13.50 -29.95 0.89
C THR A 10 -13.23 -31.13 1.83
N ASN A 11 -13.48 -32.36 1.39
CA ASN A 11 -13.28 -33.59 2.17
C ASN A 11 -12.70 -34.68 1.27
N GLY A 12 -11.71 -35.43 1.74
CA GLY A 12 -11.11 -36.53 0.97
C GLY A 12 -10.01 -36.09 0.01
N CYS A 13 -9.37 -34.95 0.27
CA CYS A 13 -8.19 -34.54 -0.47
C CYS A 13 -7.04 -35.53 -0.23
N PRO A 14 -6.23 -35.86 -1.26
CA PRO A 14 -5.16 -36.86 -1.17
C PRO A 14 -3.97 -36.44 -0.28
N GLY A 15 -4.01 -35.23 0.32
CA GLY A 15 -3.01 -34.72 1.25
C GLY A 15 -3.63 -34.13 2.52
N SER A 16 -2.84 -33.41 3.33
CA SER A 16 -3.32 -32.74 4.54
C SER A 16 -4.05 -31.41 4.27
N GLU A 17 -4.41 -31.14 3.01
CA GLU A 17 -5.06 -29.92 2.60
C GLU A 17 -6.56 -29.95 2.98
N ALA A 18 -7.05 -28.85 3.53
CA ALA A 18 -8.47 -28.70 3.87
C ALA A 18 -9.37 -28.54 2.63
N LYS A 19 -8.81 -28.12 1.49
CA LYS A 19 -9.49 -28.00 0.20
C LYS A 19 -8.50 -28.27 -0.93
N CYS A 20 -8.91 -29.00 -1.95
CA CYS A 20 -8.10 -29.31 -3.13
C CYS A 20 -8.92 -29.13 -4.41
N ILE A 21 -8.24 -28.76 -5.50
CA ILE A 21 -8.86 -28.60 -6.83
C ILE A 21 -8.99 -29.99 -7.46
N VAL A 22 -10.21 -30.40 -7.78
CA VAL A 22 -10.50 -31.70 -8.41
C VAL A 22 -10.87 -31.60 -9.89
N GLY A 23 -11.07 -30.38 -10.38
CA GLY A 23 -11.40 -30.15 -11.77
C GLY A 23 -11.67 -28.69 -12.06
N VAL A 24 -12.02 -28.44 -13.32
CA VAL A 24 -12.31 -27.13 -13.85
C VAL A 24 -13.57 -27.24 -14.69
N GLU A 25 -14.54 -26.35 -14.46
CA GLU A 25 -15.81 -26.31 -15.18
C GLU A 25 -16.03 -24.95 -15.86
N GLU A 26 -16.71 -24.97 -17.01
CA GLU A 26 -17.16 -23.75 -17.67
C GLU A 26 -18.40 -23.20 -16.97
N CYS A 27 -18.32 -21.96 -16.52
CA CYS A 27 -19.40 -21.25 -15.87
C CYS A 27 -20.07 -20.27 -16.81
N ARG A 28 -21.39 -20.11 -16.65
CA ARG A 28 -22.18 -19.07 -17.33
C ARG A 28 -22.71 -18.04 -16.33
N GLY A 29 -22.77 -16.80 -16.79
CA GLY A 29 -23.34 -15.67 -16.07
C GLY A 29 -24.02 -14.68 -17.01
N PRO A 30 -24.43 -13.50 -16.52
CA PRO A 30 -25.18 -12.50 -17.29
C PRO A 30 -24.47 -12.07 -18.57
N VAL A 31 -25.15 -12.01 -19.72
CA VAL A 31 -24.51 -11.70 -21.02
C VAL A 31 -23.73 -10.37 -20.97
N ASP A 32 -24.28 -9.33 -20.35
CA ASP A 32 -23.55 -8.09 -20.10
C ASP A 32 -22.54 -8.28 -18.95
N CYS A 33 -21.25 -8.32 -19.30
CA CYS A 33 -20.14 -8.40 -18.37
C CYS A 33 -19.73 -7.01 -17.84
N GLY A 34 -20.38 -5.95 -18.29
CA GLY A 34 -20.13 -4.57 -17.87
C GLY A 34 -18.90 -3.96 -18.55
N TRP A 35 -18.18 -3.14 -17.79
CA TRP A 35 -17.03 -2.39 -18.26
C TRP A 35 -15.72 -3.16 -18.04
N GLY A 36 -15.02 -3.44 -19.13
CA GLY A 36 -13.70 -4.06 -19.11
C GLY A 36 -12.58 -3.02 -18.97
N ARG A 37 -11.38 -3.53 -18.66
CA ARG A 37 -10.14 -2.76 -18.65
C ARG A 37 -9.24 -3.23 -19.80
N PRO A 38 -8.70 -2.33 -20.64
CA PRO A 38 -7.78 -2.72 -21.70
C PRO A 38 -6.58 -3.51 -21.16
N ILE A 39 -6.08 -4.47 -21.95
CA ILE A 39 -4.91 -5.31 -21.62
C ILE A 39 -3.65 -4.44 -21.56
N SER A 40 -3.51 -3.54 -22.53
CA SER A 40 -2.42 -2.58 -22.59
C SER A 40 -2.95 -1.22 -23.02
N GLU A 41 -2.36 -0.18 -22.45
CA GLU A 41 -2.69 1.21 -22.73
C GLU A 41 -1.39 2.01 -22.89
N ASN A 42 -1.15 2.48 -24.11
CA ASN A 42 -0.06 3.38 -24.45
C ASN A 42 -0.63 4.74 -24.89
N PRO A 43 0.14 5.84 -24.88
CA PRO A 43 -0.36 7.12 -25.35
C PRO A 43 -0.98 7.08 -26.75
N ALA A 44 -0.45 6.25 -27.66
CA ALA A 44 -0.94 6.15 -29.04
C ALA A 44 -2.08 5.14 -29.26
N SER A 45 -2.14 4.06 -28.48
CA SER A 45 -3.08 2.95 -28.71
C SER A 45 -3.55 2.27 -27.43
N ALA A 46 -4.67 1.56 -27.53
CA ALA A 46 -5.19 0.70 -26.47
C ALA A 46 -5.52 -0.67 -27.06
N MET A 47 -5.14 -1.73 -26.35
CA MET A 47 -5.43 -3.10 -26.73
C MET A 47 -6.51 -3.66 -25.82
N MET A 48 -7.63 -4.07 -26.40
CA MET A 48 -8.82 -4.58 -25.70
C MET A 48 -9.06 -6.03 -26.07
N THR A 49 -9.77 -6.76 -25.21
CA THR A 49 -10.11 -8.16 -25.46
C THR A 49 -11.59 -8.42 -25.28
N CYS A 50 -12.13 -9.33 -26.05
CA CYS A 50 -13.41 -9.95 -25.79
C CYS A 50 -13.30 -10.91 -24.61
N ILE A 51 -14.43 -11.31 -24.06
CA ILE A 51 -14.48 -12.39 -23.08
C ILE A 51 -14.40 -13.71 -23.84
N TYR A 52 -13.42 -14.56 -23.51
CA TYR A 52 -13.26 -15.86 -24.15
C TYR A 52 -12.76 -16.91 -23.16
N ILE A 53 -12.92 -18.17 -23.52
CA ILE A 53 -12.38 -19.33 -22.80
C ILE A 53 -11.67 -20.22 -23.84
N PRO A 54 -10.44 -20.69 -23.58
CA PRO A 54 -9.78 -21.61 -24.50
C PRO A 54 -10.61 -22.89 -24.79
N PRO A 55 -10.56 -23.44 -26.01
CA PRO A 55 -9.91 -22.89 -27.20
C PRO A 55 -10.73 -21.73 -27.83
N GLU A 56 -10.03 -20.68 -28.26
CA GLU A 56 -10.59 -19.42 -28.78
C GLU A 56 -11.42 -19.58 -30.07
N ASN A 57 -11.04 -20.54 -30.92
CA ASN A 57 -11.66 -20.80 -32.22
C ASN A 57 -13.14 -21.27 -32.15
N ARG A 58 -13.67 -21.52 -30.96
CA ARG A 58 -15.09 -21.90 -30.75
C ARG A 58 -16.05 -20.72 -30.81
N PHE A 59 -15.54 -19.50 -30.71
CA PHE A 59 -16.35 -18.29 -30.62
C PHE A 59 -16.19 -17.41 -31.85
N LYS A 60 -17.22 -16.61 -32.12
CA LYS A 60 -17.15 -15.49 -33.07
C LYS A 60 -17.15 -14.19 -32.30
N TYR A 61 -16.32 -13.24 -32.70
CA TYR A 61 -16.20 -11.95 -32.03
C TYR A 61 -16.71 -10.85 -32.95
N VAL A 62 -17.53 -9.96 -32.40
CA VAL A 62 -18.05 -8.80 -33.13
C VAL A 62 -17.73 -7.55 -32.34
N TRP A 63 -16.87 -6.73 -32.92
CA TRP A 63 -16.53 -5.42 -32.37
C TRP A 63 -17.47 -4.34 -32.88
N LYS A 64 -17.87 -3.44 -31.98
CA LYS A 64 -18.75 -2.32 -32.28
C LYS A 64 -18.23 -1.05 -31.64
N ILE A 65 -18.46 0.09 -32.31
CA ILE A 65 -18.32 1.42 -31.71
C ILE A 65 -19.69 1.90 -31.27
N LEU A 66 -19.78 2.34 -30.03
CA LEU A 66 -20.96 2.96 -29.45
C LEU A 66 -20.78 4.47 -29.46
N VAL A 67 -21.56 5.15 -30.30
CA VAL A 67 -21.64 6.62 -30.31
C VAL A 67 -22.98 7.02 -29.70
N PRO A 68 -23.01 7.98 -28.76
CA PRO A 68 -24.26 8.45 -28.18
C PRO A 68 -25.27 8.87 -29.26
N ASN A 69 -26.53 8.49 -29.08
CA ASN A 69 -27.65 8.81 -29.99
C ASN A 69 -27.48 8.32 -31.44
N LYS A 70 -26.58 7.37 -31.70
CA LYS A 70 -26.39 6.74 -33.00
C LYS A 70 -26.43 5.22 -32.87
N PRO A 71 -26.82 4.50 -33.93
CA PRO A 71 -26.71 3.04 -33.93
C PRO A 71 -25.25 2.61 -33.77
N ALA A 72 -25.06 1.45 -33.15
CA ALA A 72 -23.73 0.86 -32.99
C ALA A 72 -23.12 0.55 -34.37
N ARG A 73 -21.88 1.01 -34.60
CA ARG A 73 -21.16 0.75 -35.86
C ARG A 73 -20.31 -0.50 -35.73
N ILE A 74 -20.59 -1.53 -36.51
CA ILE A 74 -19.79 -2.77 -36.53
C ILE A 74 -18.43 -2.48 -37.17
N LEU A 75 -17.39 -3.02 -36.54
CA LEU A 75 -16.01 -2.96 -37.02
C LEU A 75 -15.64 -4.24 -37.77
N PRO A 76 -14.67 -4.17 -38.71
CA PRO A 76 -14.26 -5.33 -39.50
C PRO A 76 -13.42 -6.36 -38.71
N SER A 77 -12.99 -6.02 -37.50
CA SER A 77 -12.19 -6.93 -36.66
C SER A 77 -13.05 -8.07 -36.14
N ASP A 78 -12.61 -9.31 -36.37
CA ASP A 78 -13.25 -10.55 -35.92
C ASP A 78 -12.41 -11.33 -34.89
N SER A 79 -11.26 -10.77 -34.50
CA SER A 79 -10.36 -11.31 -33.48
C SER A 79 -10.87 -11.08 -32.06
N ALA A 80 -10.48 -11.97 -31.14
CA ALA A 80 -10.72 -11.81 -29.71
C ALA A 80 -10.02 -10.57 -29.13
N VAL A 81 -8.93 -10.13 -29.75
CA VAL A 81 -8.12 -8.98 -29.31
C VAL A 81 -8.15 -7.91 -30.38
N MET A 82 -8.41 -6.66 -30.00
CA MET A 82 -8.43 -5.52 -30.91
C MET A 82 -7.55 -4.39 -30.37
N GLU A 83 -6.60 -3.96 -31.18
CA GLU A 83 -5.83 -2.74 -30.93
C GLU A 83 -6.48 -1.58 -31.68
N VAL A 84 -6.70 -0.48 -30.97
CA VAL A 84 -7.24 0.76 -31.55
C VAL A 84 -6.32 1.92 -31.26
N ARG A 85 -6.17 2.80 -32.25
CA ARG A 85 -5.50 4.09 -32.05
C ARG A 85 -6.40 5.00 -31.24
N ARG A 86 -5.78 5.84 -30.41
CA ARG A 86 -6.51 6.87 -29.70
C ARG A 86 -6.92 7.97 -30.65
N ASP A 87 -8.15 8.43 -30.44
CA ASP A 87 -8.71 9.57 -31.13
C ASP A 87 -8.63 10.81 -30.21
N THR A 88 -8.99 11.98 -30.74
CA THR A 88 -9.02 13.24 -29.97
C THR A 88 -10.10 13.24 -28.89
N HIS A 89 -11.11 12.37 -29.02
CA HIS A 89 -12.21 12.24 -28.08
C HIS A 89 -12.28 10.81 -27.51
N PRO A 90 -12.83 10.64 -26.30
CA PRO A 90 -13.10 9.32 -25.75
C PRO A 90 -14.09 8.54 -26.64
N ILE A 91 -13.77 7.29 -26.94
CA ILE A 91 -14.62 6.39 -27.74
C ILE A 91 -14.96 5.15 -26.93
N THR A 92 -16.23 4.76 -26.98
CA THR A 92 -16.71 3.52 -26.37
C THR A 92 -16.73 2.40 -27.41
N TYR A 93 -16.00 1.34 -27.12
CA TYR A 93 -16.01 0.09 -27.88
C TYR A 93 -16.79 -0.98 -27.13
N GLN A 94 -17.45 -1.87 -27.85
CA GLN A 94 -18.12 -3.04 -27.31
C GLN A 94 -17.65 -4.27 -28.08
N CYS A 95 -17.27 -5.32 -27.38
CA CYS A 95 -17.13 -6.64 -27.98
C CYS A 95 -18.29 -7.54 -27.57
N GLU A 96 -18.88 -8.22 -28.54
CA GLU A 96 -19.78 -9.34 -28.34
C GLU A 96 -19.08 -10.65 -28.70
N THR A 97 -19.04 -11.57 -27.75
CA THR A 97 -18.63 -12.96 -27.98
C THR A 97 -19.88 -13.78 -28.27
N GLN A 98 -19.88 -14.46 -29.40
CA GLN A 98 -20.97 -15.32 -29.85
C GLN A 98 -20.56 -16.79 -29.79
N GLY A 99 -21.41 -17.60 -29.17
CA GLY A 99 -21.31 -19.06 -29.16
C GLY A 99 -22.60 -19.67 -29.70
N ASN A 100 -22.47 -20.63 -30.62
CA ASN A 100 -23.60 -21.32 -31.26
C ASN A 100 -24.66 -20.37 -31.85
N GLY A 101 -24.22 -19.25 -32.44
CA GLY A 101 -25.11 -18.25 -33.04
C GLY A 101 -25.80 -17.29 -32.06
N SER A 102 -25.52 -17.38 -30.77
CA SER A 102 -26.08 -16.51 -29.72
C SER A 102 -24.98 -15.68 -29.03
N ILE A 103 -25.30 -14.45 -28.61
CA ILE A 103 -24.39 -13.62 -27.82
C ILE A 103 -24.35 -14.19 -26.40
N ILE A 104 -23.17 -14.66 -25.98
CA ILE A 104 -22.96 -15.30 -24.67
C ILE A 104 -22.20 -14.40 -23.70
N ALA A 105 -21.48 -13.40 -24.20
CA ALA A 105 -20.82 -12.38 -23.41
C ALA A 105 -20.72 -11.08 -24.20
N SER A 106 -20.82 -9.95 -23.49
CA SER A 106 -20.66 -8.62 -24.03
C SER A 106 -19.86 -7.79 -23.03
N VAL A 107 -18.84 -7.09 -23.50
CA VAL A 107 -17.98 -6.24 -22.65
C VAL A 107 -17.77 -4.89 -23.34
N LYS A 108 -17.80 -3.81 -22.55
CA LYS A 108 -17.62 -2.44 -23.03
C LYS A 108 -16.30 -1.86 -22.53
N TYR A 109 -15.67 -1.02 -23.35
CA TYR A 109 -14.42 -0.35 -23.06
C TYR A 109 -14.53 1.12 -23.42
N THR A 110 -14.09 2.01 -22.52
CA THR A 110 -13.89 3.42 -22.86
C THR A 110 -12.42 3.64 -23.12
N VAL A 111 -12.07 3.95 -24.36
CA VAL A 111 -10.72 4.37 -24.72
C VAL A 111 -10.70 5.89 -24.65
N TYR A 112 -10.06 6.41 -23.61
CA TYR A 112 -9.92 7.85 -23.38
C TYR A 112 -8.96 8.49 -24.38
N ALA A 113 -9.11 9.80 -24.57
CA ALA A 113 -8.21 10.58 -25.41
C ALA A 113 -6.79 10.64 -24.83
N THR A 114 -5.80 10.91 -25.68
CA THR A 114 -4.38 11.00 -25.34
C THR A 114 -4.11 11.93 -24.15
N THR A 115 -4.71 13.12 -24.18
CA THR A 115 -4.52 14.21 -23.19
C THR A 115 -5.07 13.87 -21.80
N GLU A 116 -6.09 13.03 -21.73
CA GLU A 116 -6.71 12.62 -20.46
C GLU A 116 -5.87 11.61 -19.70
N LEU A 117 -5.05 10.82 -20.41
CA LEU A 117 -4.21 9.81 -19.79
C LEU A 117 -2.94 10.37 -19.16
N GLU A 118 -2.34 11.39 -19.76
CA GLU A 118 -1.26 12.15 -19.11
C GLU A 118 -1.76 12.79 -17.81
N THR A 119 -2.98 13.33 -17.82
CA THR A 119 -3.60 13.93 -16.64
C THR A 119 -3.89 12.87 -15.55
N LYS A 120 -4.44 11.70 -15.91
CA LYS A 120 -4.69 10.60 -14.95
C LYS A 120 -3.39 9.99 -14.41
N GLN A 121 -2.39 9.80 -15.25
CA GLN A 121 -1.09 9.24 -14.86
C GLN A 121 -0.30 10.20 -13.98
N SER A 122 -0.34 11.51 -14.29
CA SER A 122 0.19 12.57 -13.42
C SER A 122 -0.48 12.52 -12.04
N LYS A 123 -1.81 12.54 -11.98
CA LYS A 123 -2.57 12.52 -10.72
C LYS A 123 -2.32 11.27 -9.87
N ARG A 124 -2.13 10.10 -10.51
CA ARG A 124 -1.78 8.83 -9.83
C ARG A 124 -0.35 8.86 -9.28
N THR A 125 0.59 9.45 -10.02
CA THR A 125 1.98 9.60 -9.59
C THR A 125 2.08 10.60 -8.44
N GLU A 126 1.37 11.73 -8.52
CA GLU A 126 1.28 12.73 -7.45
C GLU A 126 0.69 12.16 -6.15
N THR A 127 -0.40 11.38 -6.24
CA THR A 127 -1.01 10.77 -5.05
C THR A 127 -0.14 9.66 -4.44
N GLY A 128 0.55 8.87 -5.26
CA GLY A 128 1.53 7.87 -4.80
C GLY A 128 2.77 8.51 -4.16
N GLN A 129 3.31 9.55 -4.78
CA GLN A 129 4.48 10.29 -4.30
C GLN A 129 4.14 11.11 -3.04
N SER A 130 2.93 11.66 -2.93
CA SER A 130 2.43 12.35 -1.74
C SER A 130 2.29 11.41 -0.54
N ARG A 131 1.75 10.19 -0.72
CA ARG A 131 1.69 9.18 0.35
C ARG A 131 3.08 8.76 0.82
N LYS A 132 4.02 8.56 -0.12
CA LYS A 132 5.42 8.21 0.21
C LYS A 132 6.10 9.33 0.99
N LYS A 133 5.98 10.59 0.54
CA LYS A 133 6.52 11.76 1.26
C LYS A 133 5.95 11.93 2.66
N ARG A 134 4.67 11.60 2.90
CA ARG A 134 4.08 11.64 4.25
C ARG A 134 4.68 10.59 5.17
N ALA A 135 4.89 9.37 4.69
CA ALA A 135 5.53 8.32 5.49
C ALA A 135 6.99 8.67 5.83
N ASP A 136 7.74 9.18 4.84
CA ASP A 136 9.13 9.60 5.04
C ASP A 136 9.23 10.77 6.05
N ALA A 137 8.32 11.76 5.97
CA ALA A 137 8.30 12.89 6.89
C ALA A 137 7.98 12.48 8.34
N ILE A 138 7.04 11.55 8.55
CA ILE A 138 6.71 11.02 9.88
C ILE A 138 7.89 10.26 10.46
N LEU A 139 8.55 9.42 9.65
CA LEU A 139 9.71 8.65 10.07
C LEU A 139 10.86 9.56 10.53
N VAL A 140 11.15 10.61 9.76
CA VAL A 140 12.18 11.61 10.09
C VAL A 140 11.83 12.34 11.38
N PHE A 141 10.57 12.76 11.57
CA PHE A 141 10.13 13.44 12.79
C PHE A 141 10.27 12.56 14.04
N CYS A 142 9.90 11.27 13.94
CA CYS A 142 10.06 10.31 15.02
C CYS A 142 11.54 10.09 15.38
N LEU A 143 12.42 9.97 14.38
CA LEU A 143 13.86 9.79 14.60
C LEU A 143 14.48 11.01 15.31
N VAL A 144 14.16 12.22 14.85
CA VAL A 144 14.68 13.46 15.46
C VAL A 144 14.19 13.61 16.89
N THR A 145 12.89 13.40 17.14
CA THR A 145 12.31 13.49 18.48
C THR A 145 12.90 12.45 19.42
N GLY A 146 13.07 11.21 18.95
CA GLY A 146 13.70 10.13 19.71
C GLY A 146 15.13 10.47 20.12
N MET A 147 15.93 10.98 19.19
CA MET A 147 17.31 11.40 19.48
C MET A 147 17.37 12.48 20.57
N ILE A 148 16.51 13.48 20.52
CA ILE A 148 16.47 14.57 21.51
C ILE A 148 16.14 14.00 22.90
N LEU A 149 15.15 13.10 22.99
CA LEU A 149 14.77 12.46 24.25
C LEU A 149 15.89 11.59 24.82
N THR A 150 16.57 10.79 23.97
CA THR A 150 17.69 9.95 24.41
C THR A 150 18.84 10.80 24.96
N VAL A 151 19.21 11.89 24.29
CA VAL A 151 20.25 12.81 24.75
C VAL A 151 19.86 13.43 26.10
N GLY A 152 18.60 13.86 26.26
CA GLY A 152 18.10 14.43 27.52
C GLY A 152 18.20 13.46 28.69
N VAL A 153 17.87 12.19 28.49
CA VAL A 153 17.99 11.15 29.53
C VAL A 153 19.44 10.93 29.93
N ILE A 154 20.37 10.88 28.96
CA ILE A 154 21.80 10.73 29.23
C ILE A 154 22.30 11.90 30.09
N PHE A 155 21.93 13.14 29.75
CA PHE A 155 22.29 14.31 30.56
C PHE A 155 21.74 14.21 31.98
N ALA A 156 20.46 13.83 32.15
CA ALA A 156 19.87 13.68 33.48
C ALA A 156 20.61 12.65 34.35
N ILE A 157 20.99 11.50 33.78
CA ILE A 157 21.78 10.47 34.48
C ILE A 157 23.14 11.04 34.92
N ILE A 158 23.83 11.76 34.05
CA ILE A 158 25.12 12.40 34.38
C ILE A 158 24.94 13.39 35.53
N PHE A 159 23.92 14.25 35.49
CA PHE A 159 23.64 15.20 36.57
C PHE A 159 23.34 14.50 37.90
N ILE A 160 22.59 13.41 37.89
CA ILE A 160 22.32 12.61 39.11
C ILE A 160 23.63 12.07 39.68
N ILE A 161 24.51 11.51 38.85
CA ILE A 161 25.80 10.96 39.30
C ILE A 161 26.69 12.07 39.87
N LEU A 162 26.79 13.21 39.18
CA LEU A 162 27.59 14.36 39.65
C LEU A 162 27.05 14.91 40.97
N HIS A 163 25.74 15.13 41.06
CA HIS A 163 25.12 15.63 42.28
C HIS A 163 25.23 14.63 43.43
N TRP A 164 25.11 13.33 43.15
CA TRP A 164 25.30 12.29 44.16
C TRP A 164 26.75 12.22 44.65
N ALA A 165 27.75 12.39 43.79
CA ALA A 165 29.16 12.49 44.18
C ALA A 165 29.42 13.72 45.06
N VAL A 166 28.83 14.87 44.73
CA VAL A 166 28.93 16.10 45.55
C VAL A 166 28.26 15.90 46.90
N VAL A 167 27.05 15.35 46.95
CA VAL A 167 26.34 15.06 48.20
C VAL A 167 27.13 14.07 49.06
N LYS A 168 27.75 13.06 48.45
CA LYS A 168 28.57 12.08 49.18
C LYS A 168 29.84 12.70 49.76
N ALA A 169 30.54 13.54 48.99
CA ALA A 169 31.71 14.28 49.49
C ALA A 169 31.36 15.24 50.64
N VAL A 170 30.20 15.90 50.56
CA VAL A 170 29.69 16.76 51.65
C VAL A 170 29.31 15.92 52.88
N LEU A 171 28.70 14.74 52.69
CA LEU A 171 28.32 13.85 53.80
C LEU A 171 29.54 13.26 54.52
N GLU A 172 30.58 12.85 53.79
CA GLU A 172 31.86 12.40 54.36
C GLU A 172 32.61 13.53 55.07
N SER A 173 32.56 14.76 54.53
CA SER A 173 33.15 15.92 55.23
C SER A 173 32.41 16.27 56.53
N LYS A 174 31.11 15.94 56.63
CA LYS A 174 30.29 16.19 57.81
C LYS A 174 30.43 15.11 58.89
N SER A 175 30.64 13.84 58.52
CA SER A 175 30.86 12.77 59.53
C SER A 175 32.26 12.83 60.17
N GLY A 176 33.25 13.47 59.54
CA GLY A 176 34.58 13.68 60.11
C GLY A 176 34.65 14.76 61.21
N GLN A 177 33.59 15.52 61.43
CA GLN A 177 33.56 16.63 62.38
C GLN A 177 32.83 16.32 63.69
N ASP A 178 32.10 15.20 63.79
CA ASP A 178 31.42 14.76 65.03
C ASP A 178 32.34 13.97 66.00
N ASP A 179 33.55 13.56 65.59
CA ASP A 179 34.51 12.82 66.45
C ASP A 179 35.52 13.73 67.20
N LYS A 180 35.35 15.06 67.18
CA LYS A 180 36.32 16.01 67.78
C LYS A 180 35.81 16.89 68.93
N ASP A 181 34.56 16.74 69.39
CA ASP A 181 34.01 17.51 70.52
C ASP A 181 33.98 16.75 71.87
N GLY A 182 34.85 15.76 72.03
CA GLY A 182 34.95 14.94 73.25
C GLY A 182 36.20 15.15 74.12
N LYS A 183 37.03 16.18 73.88
CA LYS A 183 38.31 16.30 74.61
C LYS A 183 38.86 17.73 74.72
N LEU A 184 38.19 18.63 75.46
CA LEU A 184 38.85 19.78 76.09
C LEU A 184 38.00 20.41 77.20
N ALA A 185 37.63 19.60 78.19
CA ALA A 185 37.08 20.07 79.45
C ALA A 185 37.93 19.55 80.62
N ASN A 186 39.23 19.91 80.66
CA ASN A 186 39.98 19.92 81.94
C ASN A 186 41.35 20.62 81.81
N LYS A 187 41.43 21.91 82.16
CA LYS A 187 42.53 22.53 82.93
C LYS A 187 42.49 24.06 82.80
N SER A 188 41.88 24.72 83.78
CA SER A 188 42.29 26.06 84.20
C SER A 188 42.19 26.15 85.71
N SER A 189 43.31 25.91 86.39
CA SER A 189 43.52 26.38 87.76
C SER A 189 44.49 27.56 87.68
N LEU A 190 43.99 28.75 88.06
CA LEU A 190 44.60 29.82 88.88
C LEU A 190 46.07 29.54 89.29
N SER A 191 47.05 30.45 89.29
CA SER A 191 47.09 31.90 89.57
C SER A 191 48.54 32.43 89.47
N SER A 192 48.69 33.78 89.51
CA SER A 192 49.86 34.62 89.91
C SER A 192 50.56 35.35 88.74
N MET A 193 50.87 36.65 88.76
CA MET A 193 50.83 37.71 89.80
C MET A 193 51.07 39.06 89.10
N GLU A 194 50.23 40.07 89.37
CA GLU A 194 50.60 41.48 89.73
C GLU A 194 49.32 42.25 90.09
#